data_AF-A0A5C7PJV1-F1
#
_entry.id   AF-A0A5C7PJV1-F1
#
_cell.length_a   1.000
_cell.length_b   1.000
_cell.length_c   1.000
_cell.angle_alpha   90.00
_cell.angle_beta   90.00
_cell.angle_gamma   90.00
#
_symmetry.space_group_name_H-M   'P 1'
#
loop_
_entity.id
_entity.type
_entity.pdbx_description
1 polymer ?
#
loop_
_entity_poly.entity_id
_entity_poly.type
_entity_poly.pdbx_seq_one_letter_code
_entity_poly.pdbx_strand_id
1 'polypeptide(L)'
;MALKNISNAAAATTPPFELDDDTVVTSAAETVVETAAPAAADAPAAAPRPAAKPPAVSTPRTTALAKPKVNMADHDVLGQLENVLPPVEYGEGERLTITNGAVFDGENRSLGDSITMTVLSWNYRYVVSPGDQGKEAKEHARYSMDGVTTTQGENIEEYLHMLRNEMGYTKAAKKEYMDIFGILEDSAKPSTLQGTALTLSASPDTVKTFKGFRRDLVVQGVLGRLPEALHDISVGVRLKVQTQARSGNGNNWTRGNFSLAE
;
A
#
# COMPACT_ATOMS: atom_id res chain seq x y z
N MET A 1 34.10 -28.99 43.34
CA MET A 1 33.72 -27.65 42.83
C MET A 1 32.86 -27.85 41.60
N ALA A 2 31.84 -27.01 41.37
CA ALA A 2 30.93 -27.15 40.24
C ALA A 2 31.12 -26.02 39.22
N LEU A 3 31.21 -26.36 37.94
CA LEU A 3 31.15 -25.41 36.84
C LEU A 3 29.68 -25.14 36.50
N LYS A 4 29.29 -23.86 36.39
CA LYS A 4 27.93 -23.47 36.00
C LYS A 4 27.88 -23.17 34.51
N ASN A 5 26.91 -23.76 33.81
CA ASN A 5 26.52 -23.29 32.48
C ASN A 5 25.99 -21.85 32.57
N ILE A 6 26.32 -21.02 31.58
CA ILE A 6 25.67 -19.72 31.35
C ILE A 6 25.02 -19.79 29.97
N SER A 7 23.74 -20.17 29.96
CA SER A 7 22.87 -20.06 28.79
C SER A 7 22.41 -18.59 28.67
N ASN A 8 22.95 -17.85 27.70
CA ASN A 8 22.58 -16.47 27.47
C ASN A 8 21.45 -16.39 26.42
N ALA A 9 20.21 -16.20 26.86
CA ALA A 9 19.07 -16.01 25.97
C ALA A 9 18.99 -14.54 25.54
N ALA A 10 19.22 -14.27 24.25
CA ALA A 10 19.10 -12.93 23.69
C ALA A 10 17.62 -12.54 23.54
N ALA A 11 17.12 -11.66 24.42
CA ALA A 11 15.78 -11.11 24.32
C ALA A 11 15.72 -10.03 23.22
N ALA A 12 14.90 -10.24 22.19
CA ALA A 12 14.70 -9.27 21.13
C ALA A 12 13.88 -8.07 21.62
N THR A 13 14.50 -6.89 21.71
CA THR A 13 13.82 -5.63 22.05
C THR A 13 13.27 -4.94 20.81
N THR A 14 11.94 -4.98 20.63
CA THR A 14 11.21 -4.23 19.61
C THR A 14 11.02 -2.75 20.04
N PRO A 15 11.25 -1.75 19.16
CA PRO A 15 11.03 -0.34 19.47
C PRO A 15 9.53 0.06 19.53
N PRO A 16 9.15 1.11 20.29
CA PRO A 16 7.75 1.49 20.50
C PRO A 16 7.26 2.62 19.57
N PHE A 17 6.00 2.56 19.10
CA PHE A 17 5.35 3.67 18.37
C PHE A 17 3.81 3.70 18.57
N GLU A 18 3.24 4.90 18.78
CA GLU A 18 1.81 5.19 19.08
C GLU A 18 0.77 4.67 18.07
N LEU A 19 -0.46 4.52 18.55
CA LEU A 19 -1.71 4.31 17.80
C LEU A 19 -2.48 5.63 17.72
N ASP A 20 -3.23 5.81 16.63
CA ASP A 20 -4.38 6.72 16.57
C ASP A 20 -5.53 6.01 15.81
N ASP A 21 -6.75 6.45 16.10
CA ASP A 21 -8.03 5.79 15.77
C ASP A 21 -8.71 6.45 14.55
N ASP A 22 -9.48 5.70 13.76
CA ASP A 22 -10.47 6.25 12.82
C ASP A 22 -11.41 5.18 12.23
N THR A 23 -12.65 5.56 11.94
CA THR A 23 -13.75 4.62 11.65
C THR A 23 -14.18 4.55 10.18
N VAL A 24 -14.68 3.37 9.76
CA VAL A 24 -15.12 3.09 8.38
C VAL A 24 -16.65 3.21 8.25
N VAL A 25 -17.13 3.70 7.10
CA VAL A 25 -18.54 3.57 6.68
C VAL A 25 -18.59 2.97 5.28
N THR A 26 -19.35 1.88 5.13
CA THR A 26 -19.48 1.08 3.90
C THR A 26 -20.85 1.30 3.26
N SER A 27 -20.96 1.16 1.92
CA SER A 27 -22.23 0.93 1.24
C SER A 27 -22.04 0.13 -0.04
N ALA A 28 -23.05 -0.63 -0.45
CA ALA A 28 -23.01 -1.62 -1.54
C ALA A 28 -24.06 -1.33 -2.64
N ALA A 29 -24.08 -2.13 -3.70
CA ALA A 29 -24.99 -2.03 -4.85
C ALA A 29 -26.03 -3.17 -4.88
N GLU A 30 -27.09 -3.08 -5.72
CA GLU A 30 -27.51 -4.14 -6.67
C GLU A 30 -28.61 -3.69 -7.69
N THR A 31 -29.32 -4.61 -8.36
CA THR A 31 -29.68 -4.50 -9.80
C THR A 31 -30.98 -5.25 -10.26
N VAL A 32 -31.50 -4.92 -11.47
CA VAL A 32 -32.51 -5.64 -12.35
C VAL A 32 -33.96 -5.85 -11.82
N VAL A 33 -35.01 -6.27 -12.56
CA VAL A 33 -35.17 -6.85 -13.94
C VAL A 33 -36.03 -5.96 -14.91
N GLU A 34 -37.08 -6.29 -15.70
CA GLU A 34 -38.01 -7.45 -15.88
C GLU A 34 -38.64 -7.50 -17.33
N THR A 35 -39.46 -8.52 -17.62
CA THR A 35 -40.00 -9.00 -18.93
C THR A 35 -41.49 -8.51 -19.14
N ALA A 36 -42.38 -8.86 -20.11
CA ALA A 36 -42.52 -9.92 -21.14
C ALA A 36 -43.52 -9.57 -22.30
N ALA A 37 -43.92 -10.58 -23.11
CA ALA A 37 -44.91 -10.59 -24.23
C ALA A 37 -45.49 -12.04 -24.38
N PRO A 38 -46.16 -12.55 -25.47
CA PRO A 38 -46.71 -11.97 -26.73
C PRO A 38 -48.14 -12.49 -27.13
N ALA A 39 -48.67 -12.20 -28.34
CA ALA A 39 -49.78 -12.94 -29.01
C ALA A 39 -49.87 -12.70 -30.55
N ALA A 40 -50.58 -13.56 -31.33
CA ALA A 40 -50.57 -13.57 -32.82
C ALA A 40 -51.82 -14.22 -33.52
N ALA A 41 -51.75 -14.43 -34.85
CA ALA A 41 -52.71 -14.98 -35.86
C ALA A 41 -53.44 -13.92 -36.74
N ASP A 42 -53.85 -14.13 -38.01
CA ASP A 42 -53.81 -15.30 -38.92
C ASP A 42 -53.70 -14.86 -40.44
N ALA A 43 -53.77 -15.79 -41.41
CA ALA A 43 -53.68 -15.58 -42.88
C ALA A 43 -54.79 -16.36 -43.65
N PRO A 44 -54.86 -16.47 -45.02
CA PRO A 44 -54.08 -15.87 -46.13
C PRO A 44 -54.92 -15.32 -47.34
N ALA A 45 -54.28 -14.81 -48.42
CA ALA A 45 -54.55 -15.16 -49.86
C ALA A 45 -54.11 -14.12 -50.94
N ALA A 46 -53.48 -14.63 -52.01
CA ALA A 46 -53.42 -14.17 -53.42
C ALA A 46 -53.23 -12.67 -53.83
N ALA A 47 -52.08 -12.41 -54.48
CA ALA A 47 -51.64 -11.17 -55.15
C ALA A 47 -52.54 -10.64 -56.30
N PRO A 48 -52.33 -9.37 -56.75
CA PRO A 48 -51.52 -9.22 -57.97
C PRO A 48 -50.60 -7.96 -58.08
N ARG A 49 -49.62 -8.07 -59.00
CA ARG A 49 -48.73 -7.04 -59.61
C ARG A 49 -47.71 -6.29 -58.72
N PRO A 50 -46.41 -6.27 -59.10
CA PRO A 50 -45.38 -5.47 -58.42
C PRO A 50 -45.41 -4.00 -58.88
N ALA A 51 -45.44 -3.07 -57.92
CA ALA A 51 -45.06 -1.67 -58.13
C ALA A 51 -43.56 -1.48 -57.87
N ALA A 52 -42.98 -0.38 -58.36
CA ALA A 52 -41.53 -0.16 -58.34
C ALA A 52 -40.95 0.03 -56.93
N LYS A 53 -39.73 -0.49 -56.71
CA LYS A 53 -38.95 -0.24 -55.48
C LYS A 53 -38.53 1.24 -55.40
N PRO A 54 -38.83 1.99 -54.32
CA PRO A 54 -38.08 3.19 -53.99
C PRO A 54 -36.64 2.80 -53.55
N PRO A 55 -35.66 3.70 -53.71
CA PRO A 55 -34.28 3.44 -53.27
C PRO A 55 -34.19 3.34 -51.75
N ALA A 56 -33.38 2.39 -51.26
CA ALA A 56 -33.13 2.25 -49.83
C ALA A 56 -32.25 3.41 -49.32
N VAL A 57 -32.78 4.22 -48.41
CA VAL A 57 -31.99 5.26 -47.73
C VAL A 57 -31.03 4.58 -46.75
N SER A 58 -29.73 4.68 -47.03
CA SER A 58 -28.69 4.18 -46.13
C SER A 58 -28.66 5.03 -44.86
N THR A 59 -29.09 4.46 -43.73
CA THR A 59 -28.94 5.12 -42.42
C THR A 59 -27.46 5.12 -42.04
N PRO A 60 -26.87 6.27 -41.68
CA PRO A 60 -25.47 6.31 -41.26
C PRO A 60 -25.30 5.49 -39.98
N ARG A 61 -24.53 4.41 -40.06
CA ARG A 61 -24.22 3.56 -38.90
C ARG A 61 -23.27 4.31 -37.99
N THR A 62 -23.81 5.06 -37.03
CA THR A 62 -23.04 5.71 -35.97
C THR A 62 -22.36 4.64 -35.12
N THR A 63 -21.14 4.27 -35.49
CA THR A 63 -20.26 3.48 -34.65
C THR A 63 -19.86 4.36 -33.47
N ALA A 64 -20.56 4.21 -32.35
CA ALA A 64 -20.15 4.80 -31.09
C ALA A 64 -18.76 4.23 -30.74
N LEU A 65 -17.73 5.04 -30.97
CA LEU A 65 -16.38 4.75 -30.49
C LEU A 65 -16.45 4.71 -28.97
N ALA A 66 -16.41 3.50 -28.42
CA ALA A 66 -16.28 3.31 -26.98
C ALA A 66 -15.02 4.05 -26.55
N LYS A 67 -15.16 4.97 -25.57
CA LYS A 67 -14.00 5.64 -24.98
C LYS A 67 -13.03 4.55 -24.51
N PRO A 68 -11.72 4.63 -24.85
CA PRO A 68 -10.77 3.62 -24.39
C PRO A 68 -10.83 3.56 -22.86
N LYS A 69 -11.10 2.37 -22.32
CA LYS A 69 -10.90 2.12 -20.89
C LYS A 69 -9.40 2.16 -20.65
N VAL A 70 -8.88 3.31 -20.19
CA VAL A 70 -7.48 3.38 -19.77
C VAL A 70 -7.33 2.44 -18.57
N ASN A 71 -6.48 1.43 -18.73
CA ASN A 71 -6.18 0.48 -17.68
C ASN A 71 -5.20 1.13 -16.71
N MET A 72 -5.66 1.43 -15.49
CA MET A 72 -4.85 2.12 -14.48
C MET A 72 -3.61 1.32 -14.07
N ALA A 73 -3.68 -0.01 -14.15
CA ALA A 73 -2.58 -0.91 -13.78
C ALA A 73 -1.35 -0.78 -14.70
N ASP A 74 -1.57 -0.54 -16.00
CA ASP A 74 -0.49 -0.41 -16.99
C ASP A 74 0.34 0.88 -16.78
N HIS A 75 -0.15 1.79 -15.94
CA HIS A 75 0.51 3.04 -15.55
C HIS A 75 1.02 3.04 -14.09
N ASP A 76 0.87 1.93 -13.35
CA ASP A 76 1.25 1.84 -11.94
C ASP A 76 2.70 1.36 -11.77
N VAL A 77 3.64 2.26 -12.09
CA VAL A 77 5.08 1.98 -12.06
C VAL A 77 5.61 1.57 -10.69
N LEU A 78 4.95 2.02 -9.60
CA LEU A 78 5.28 1.58 -8.23
C LEU A 78 4.54 0.29 -7.84
N GLY A 79 3.32 0.06 -8.33
CA GLY A 79 2.62 -1.21 -8.18
C GLY A 79 3.36 -2.39 -8.81
N GLN A 80 4.11 -2.15 -9.89
CA GLN A 80 5.01 -3.15 -10.49
C GLN A 80 6.21 -3.52 -9.61
N LEU A 81 6.49 -2.77 -8.53
CA LEU A 81 7.52 -3.06 -7.52
C LEU A 81 6.93 -3.62 -6.21
N GLU A 82 5.63 -3.90 -6.17
CA GLU A 82 4.92 -4.43 -5.00
C GLU A 82 5.26 -5.92 -4.79
N ASN A 83 5.90 -6.24 -3.66
CA ASN A 83 6.32 -7.60 -3.26
C ASN A 83 7.25 -8.35 -4.26
N VAL A 84 8.01 -7.63 -5.09
CA VAL A 84 8.98 -8.22 -6.05
C VAL A 84 10.12 -8.96 -5.36
N LEU A 85 10.57 -8.45 -4.21
CA LEU A 85 11.49 -9.10 -3.30
C LEU A 85 10.76 -9.48 -2.01
N PRO A 86 11.08 -10.63 -1.38
CA PRO A 86 10.40 -11.08 -0.17
C PRO A 86 10.55 -10.07 0.98
N PRO A 87 9.58 -10.01 1.91
CA PRO A 87 9.71 -9.20 3.12
C PRO A 87 10.98 -9.54 3.91
N VAL A 88 11.79 -8.53 4.20
CA VAL A 88 13.05 -8.66 4.96
C VAL A 88 12.75 -8.84 6.45
N GLU A 89 13.30 -9.88 7.08
CA GLU A 89 13.02 -10.17 8.50
C GLU A 89 13.68 -9.16 9.45
N TYR A 90 13.24 -9.17 10.72
CA TYR A 90 13.74 -8.23 11.72
C TYR A 90 15.17 -8.58 12.16
N GLY A 91 16.13 -7.78 11.71
CA GLY A 91 17.56 -7.98 11.94
C GLY A 91 18.34 -8.40 10.69
N GLU A 92 17.66 -8.58 9.55
CA GLU A 92 18.30 -8.79 8.26
C GLU A 92 18.59 -7.45 7.56
N GLY A 93 19.84 -7.30 7.09
CA GLY A 93 20.29 -6.12 6.33
C GLY A 93 20.38 -4.81 7.14
N GLU A 94 20.75 -3.74 6.45
CA GLU A 94 20.72 -2.39 7.01
C GLU A 94 19.29 -1.83 6.97
N ARG A 95 18.89 -1.07 8.01
CA ARG A 95 17.49 -0.66 8.19
C ARG A 95 17.36 0.79 8.61
N LEU A 96 16.73 1.59 7.76
CA LEU A 96 16.44 3.00 8.04
C LEU A 96 15.08 3.16 8.73
N THR A 97 15.04 4.02 9.73
CA THR A 97 13.84 4.36 10.51
C THR A 97 13.56 5.86 10.44
N ILE A 98 12.31 6.23 10.16
CA ILE A 98 11.85 7.63 10.17
C ILE A 98 11.28 7.97 11.56
N THR A 99 11.93 8.88 12.29
CA THR A 99 11.50 9.32 13.63
C THR A 99 12.06 10.70 13.97
N ASN A 100 11.48 11.39 14.97
CA ASN A 100 11.96 12.67 15.50
C ASN A 100 12.32 13.77 14.45
N GLY A 101 11.63 13.79 13.31
CA GLY A 101 11.89 14.75 12.21
C GLY A 101 13.14 14.47 11.38
N ALA A 102 13.64 13.23 11.38
CA ALA A 102 14.80 12.81 10.61
C ALA A 102 14.73 11.33 10.19
N VAL A 103 15.64 10.91 9.32
CA VAL A 103 15.95 9.50 9.06
C VAL A 103 17.15 9.09 9.92
N PHE A 104 17.11 7.87 10.46
CA PHE A 104 18.16 7.23 11.24
C PHE A 104 18.49 5.85 10.67
N ASP A 105 19.74 5.41 10.78
CA ASP A 105 20.17 4.04 10.45
C ASP A 105 20.08 3.07 11.65
N GLY A 106 20.46 1.80 11.46
CA GLY A 106 20.43 0.78 12.52
C GLY A 106 21.32 1.08 13.73
N GLU A 107 22.36 1.91 13.57
CA GLU A 107 23.21 2.39 14.66
C GLU A 107 22.62 3.63 15.38
N ASN A 108 21.43 4.09 14.99
CA ASN A 108 20.79 5.35 15.43
C ASN A 108 21.61 6.61 15.04
N ARG A 109 22.42 6.55 13.99
CA ARG A 109 23.08 7.73 13.41
C ARG A 109 22.08 8.44 12.51
N SER A 110 21.94 9.75 12.67
CA SER A 110 21.01 10.56 11.89
C SER A 110 21.56 10.83 10.49
N LEU A 111 20.81 10.43 9.46
CA LEU A 111 21.08 10.71 8.04
C LEU A 111 20.56 12.10 7.59
N GLY A 112 19.92 12.84 8.50
CA GLY A 112 19.35 14.17 8.23
C GLY A 112 17.84 14.13 8.00
N ASP A 113 17.30 15.22 7.47
CA ASP A 113 15.84 15.38 7.24
C ASP A 113 15.35 14.67 5.98
N SER A 114 16.25 14.29 5.06
CA SER A 114 15.90 13.75 3.76
C SER A 114 16.96 12.80 3.19
N ILE A 115 16.51 11.86 2.36
CA ILE A 115 17.32 10.86 1.67
C ILE A 115 16.85 10.68 0.22
N THR A 116 17.73 10.16 -0.63
CA THR A 116 17.44 9.72 -2.00
C THR A 116 17.79 8.25 -2.15
N MET A 117 16.90 7.45 -2.73
CA MET A 117 17.11 6.02 -2.94
C MET A 117 16.48 5.52 -4.25
N THR A 118 17.15 4.57 -4.91
CA THR A 118 16.53 3.75 -5.96
C THR A 118 15.73 2.63 -5.31
N VAL A 119 14.40 2.68 -5.45
CA VAL A 119 13.49 1.64 -4.96
C VAL A 119 13.48 0.45 -5.93
N LEU A 120 13.65 -0.75 -5.36
CA LEU A 120 13.71 -2.02 -6.09
C LEU A 120 12.52 -2.93 -5.76
N SER A 121 11.99 -2.84 -4.54
CA SER A 121 10.75 -3.52 -4.12
C SER A 121 10.19 -2.82 -2.90
N TRP A 122 8.91 -3.00 -2.60
CA TRP A 122 8.34 -2.61 -1.32
C TRP A 122 7.24 -3.59 -0.91
N ASN A 123 7.08 -3.78 0.41
CA ASN A 123 6.17 -4.76 0.99
C ASN A 123 5.31 -4.09 2.09
N TYR A 124 4.04 -4.48 2.22
CA TYR A 124 3.25 -4.11 3.40
C TYR A 124 3.62 -4.98 4.61
N ARG A 125 3.52 -4.40 5.80
CA ARG A 125 3.66 -5.12 7.07
C ARG A 125 2.65 -4.60 8.08
N TYR A 126 1.79 -5.47 8.57
CA TYR A 126 0.73 -5.11 9.49
C TYR A 126 1.11 -5.48 10.92
N VAL A 127 0.77 -4.60 11.86
CA VAL A 127 0.98 -4.81 13.30
C VAL A 127 -0.38 -4.71 13.99
N VAL A 128 -0.81 -5.79 14.61
CA VAL A 128 -1.96 -5.80 15.52
C VAL A 128 -1.42 -5.55 16.93
N SER A 129 -1.93 -4.52 17.59
CA SER A 129 -1.54 -4.18 18.96
C SER A 129 -2.78 -3.92 19.81
N PRO A 130 -2.83 -4.40 21.07
CA PRO A 130 -3.92 -4.07 22.00
C PRO A 130 -3.97 -2.60 22.41
N GLY A 131 -2.86 -1.87 22.26
CA GLY A 131 -2.79 -0.42 22.46
C GLY A 131 -2.51 0.07 23.89
N ASP A 132 -2.30 -0.84 24.83
CA ASP A 132 -1.71 -0.52 26.13
C ASP A 132 -0.20 -0.76 26.15
N GLN A 133 0.52 0.00 26.99
CA GLN A 133 1.98 -0.02 27.08
C GLN A 133 2.54 -1.05 28.09
N GLY A 134 1.67 -1.82 28.75
CA GLY A 134 2.03 -2.85 29.72
C GLY A 134 2.89 -3.98 29.11
N LYS A 135 3.57 -4.76 29.94
CA LYS A 135 4.38 -5.90 29.47
C LYS A 135 3.51 -6.98 28.83
N GLU A 136 2.47 -7.39 29.55
CA GLU A 136 1.43 -8.33 29.12
C GLU A 136 0.81 -7.91 27.76
N ALA A 137 0.41 -6.64 27.63
CA ALA A 137 -0.09 -6.08 26.37
C ALA A 137 0.90 -6.20 25.18
N LYS A 138 2.22 -6.31 25.42
CA LYS A 138 3.21 -6.52 24.34
C LYS A 138 3.32 -7.99 23.92
N GLU A 139 2.92 -8.93 24.77
CA GLU A 139 2.84 -10.37 24.45
C GLU A 139 1.62 -10.69 23.57
N HIS A 140 0.60 -9.84 23.61
CA HIS A 140 -0.56 -9.84 22.71
C HIS A 140 -0.34 -9.06 21.39
N ALA A 141 0.89 -8.59 21.11
CA ALA A 141 1.21 -8.06 19.79
C ALA A 141 1.24 -9.19 18.75
N ARG A 142 0.74 -8.92 17.53
CA ARG A 142 0.83 -9.82 16.38
C ARG A 142 1.31 -9.07 15.15
N TYR A 143 1.96 -9.80 14.25
CA TYR A 143 2.45 -9.29 12.97
C TYR A 143 1.77 -10.04 11.83
N SER A 144 1.74 -9.45 10.64
CA SER A 144 1.17 -10.03 9.43
C SER A 144 1.81 -9.37 8.20
N MET A 145 1.88 -10.08 7.07
CA MET A 145 2.34 -9.54 5.78
C MET A 145 1.21 -9.46 4.75
N ASP A 146 0.18 -10.31 4.86
CA ASP A 146 -1.00 -10.34 3.98
C ASP A 146 -2.10 -9.35 4.42
N GLY A 147 -2.08 -8.88 5.67
CA GLY A 147 -3.12 -8.03 6.26
C GLY A 147 -4.38 -8.78 6.70
N VAL A 148 -4.36 -10.12 6.65
CA VAL A 148 -5.49 -11.03 6.92
C VAL A 148 -5.15 -12.04 8.03
N THR A 149 -3.96 -12.64 7.98
CA THR A 149 -3.52 -13.72 8.87
C THR A 149 -2.33 -13.27 9.72
N THR A 150 -2.34 -13.57 11.02
CA THR A 150 -1.17 -13.32 11.89
C THR A 150 -0.03 -14.30 11.57
N THR A 151 1.19 -13.95 11.96
CA THR A 151 2.34 -14.88 11.98
C THR A 151 2.18 -16.07 12.93
N GLN A 152 1.05 -16.17 13.66
CA GLN A 152 0.67 -17.33 14.47
C GLN A 152 -0.49 -18.14 13.85
N GLY A 153 -0.97 -17.76 12.65
CA GLY A 153 -2.05 -18.44 11.93
C GLY A 153 -3.47 -17.99 12.30
N GLU A 154 -3.61 -17.00 13.19
CA GLU A 154 -4.90 -16.46 13.62
C GLU A 154 -5.45 -15.48 12.57
N ASN A 155 -6.77 -15.42 12.36
CA ASN A 155 -7.35 -14.33 11.55
C ASN A 155 -7.27 -13.01 12.33
N ILE A 156 -6.86 -11.92 11.68
CA ILE A 156 -6.63 -10.63 12.36
C ILE A 156 -7.92 -9.98 12.85
N GLU A 157 -9.04 -10.14 12.15
CA GLU A 157 -10.31 -9.53 12.53
C GLU A 157 -10.95 -10.26 13.72
N GLU A 158 -10.85 -11.60 13.74
CA GLU A 158 -11.18 -12.44 14.89
C GLU A 158 -10.27 -12.13 16.10
N TYR A 159 -8.97 -12.01 15.89
CA TYR A 159 -8.01 -11.66 16.95
C TYR A 159 -8.27 -10.26 17.51
N LEU A 160 -8.58 -9.27 16.67
CA LEU A 160 -8.99 -7.93 17.11
C LEU A 160 -10.30 -7.93 17.89
N HIS A 161 -11.27 -8.76 17.50
CA HIS A 161 -12.51 -8.94 18.24
C HIS A 161 -12.22 -9.48 19.66
N MET A 162 -11.45 -10.56 19.76
CA MET A 162 -11.03 -11.16 21.03
C MET A 162 -10.27 -10.15 21.92
N LEU A 163 -9.29 -9.41 21.37
CA LEU A 163 -8.55 -8.40 22.12
C LEU A 163 -9.49 -7.35 22.76
N ARG A 164 -10.43 -6.81 21.98
CA ARG A 164 -11.34 -5.75 22.44
C ARG A 164 -12.39 -6.26 23.44
N ASN A 165 -13.01 -7.39 23.12
CA ASN A 165 -14.27 -7.81 23.74
C ASN A 165 -14.09 -8.87 24.84
N GLU A 166 -13.01 -9.65 24.80
CA GLU A 166 -12.73 -10.72 25.77
C GLU A 166 -11.55 -10.37 26.68
N MET A 167 -10.50 -9.76 26.12
CA MET A 167 -9.31 -9.33 26.89
C MET A 167 -9.38 -7.87 27.37
N GLY A 168 -10.44 -7.12 27.02
CA GLY A 168 -10.68 -5.76 27.49
C GLY A 168 -9.79 -4.67 26.87
N TYR A 169 -8.95 -5.01 25.90
CA TYR A 169 -8.08 -4.08 25.18
C TYR A 169 -8.88 -3.25 24.16
N THR A 170 -9.72 -2.35 24.66
CA THR A 170 -10.64 -1.50 23.87
C THR A 170 -9.95 -0.71 22.74
N LYS A 171 -8.67 -0.37 22.91
CA LYS A 171 -7.84 0.36 21.92
C LYS A 171 -7.15 -0.54 20.89
N ALA A 172 -7.45 -1.84 20.85
CA ALA A 172 -6.77 -2.76 19.95
C ALA A 172 -7.04 -2.41 18.49
N ALA A 173 -6.00 -2.29 17.67
CA ALA A 173 -6.14 -2.00 16.23
C ALA A 173 -5.03 -2.62 15.36
N LYS A 174 -5.37 -2.85 14.08
CA LYS A 174 -4.43 -3.16 13.00
C LYS A 174 -3.85 -1.86 12.48
N LYS A 175 -2.53 -1.68 12.62
CA LYS A 175 -1.75 -0.67 11.89
C LYS A 175 -1.19 -1.27 10.61
N GLU A 176 -1.15 -0.44 9.58
CA GLU A 176 -0.40 -0.69 8.35
C GLU A 176 0.93 0.04 8.41
N TYR A 177 2.03 -0.70 8.28
CA TYR A 177 3.36 -0.19 7.99
C TYR A 177 3.77 -0.68 6.59
N MET A 178 4.87 -0.16 6.08
CA MET A 178 5.45 -0.58 4.80
C MET A 178 6.96 -0.56 4.92
N ASP A 179 7.61 -1.56 4.34
CA ASP A 179 9.06 -1.65 4.28
C ASP A 179 9.50 -1.57 2.81
N ILE A 180 10.18 -0.47 2.47
CA ILE A 180 10.68 -0.17 1.12
C ILE A 180 12.14 -0.65 1.04
N PHE A 181 12.42 -1.56 0.11
CA PHE A 181 13.77 -2.05 -0.18
C PHE A 181 14.36 -1.31 -1.38
N GLY A 182 15.59 -0.82 -1.22
CA GLY A 182 16.26 -0.04 -2.26
C GLY A 182 17.73 0.24 -1.94
N ILE A 183 18.42 0.89 -2.88
CA ILE A 183 19.80 1.34 -2.72
C ILE A 183 19.78 2.79 -2.25
N LEU A 184 20.46 3.11 -1.14
CA LEU A 184 20.66 4.50 -0.72
C LEU A 184 21.65 5.19 -1.65
N GLU A 185 21.25 6.31 -2.24
CA GLU A 185 22.11 7.08 -3.15
C GLU A 185 22.69 8.30 -2.45
N ASP A 186 21.86 9.07 -1.74
CA ASP A 186 22.25 10.30 -1.07
C ASP A 186 21.45 10.52 0.23
N SER A 187 21.99 11.35 1.12
CA SER A 187 21.39 11.69 2.41
C SER A 187 21.83 13.08 2.86
N ALA A 188 20.91 13.86 3.46
CA ALA A 188 21.15 15.24 3.89
C ALA A 188 22.31 15.43 4.90
N LYS A 189 22.77 14.33 5.50
CA LYS A 189 24.09 14.21 6.15
C LYS A 189 24.90 13.09 5.46
N PRO A 190 26.23 13.25 5.29
CA PRO A 190 27.08 12.21 4.72
C PRO A 190 26.96 10.87 5.46
N SER A 191 26.99 9.77 4.71
CA SER A 191 26.79 8.42 5.26
C SER A 191 27.69 7.40 4.57
N THR A 192 28.23 6.45 5.34
CA THR A 192 28.96 5.28 4.81
C THR A 192 28.05 4.25 4.14
N LEU A 193 26.73 4.45 4.19
CA LEU A 193 25.72 3.55 3.62
C LEU A 193 25.35 3.93 2.16
N GLN A 194 25.92 5.00 1.60
CA GLN A 194 25.71 5.36 0.19
C GLN A 194 26.21 4.22 -0.72
N GLY A 195 25.42 3.86 -1.74
CA GLY A 195 25.61 2.69 -2.59
C GLY A 195 25.22 1.34 -1.96
N THR A 196 24.73 1.32 -0.71
CA THR A 196 24.33 0.08 -0.01
C THR A 196 22.84 -0.19 -0.17
N ALA A 197 22.47 -1.46 -0.37
CA ALA A 197 21.08 -1.91 -0.36
C ALA A 197 20.55 -2.03 1.09
N LEU A 198 19.39 -1.43 1.35
CA LEU A 198 18.81 -1.31 2.69
C LEU A 198 17.28 -1.26 2.68
N THR A 199 16.67 -1.38 3.86
CA THR A 199 15.22 -1.32 4.05
C THR A 199 14.81 -0.05 4.80
N LEU A 200 14.05 0.83 4.15
CA LEU A 200 13.39 1.97 4.80
C LEU A 200 12.04 1.54 5.40
N SER A 201 11.91 1.64 6.71
CA SER A 201 10.68 1.28 7.43
C SER A 201 9.78 2.51 7.62
N ALA A 202 8.63 2.50 6.95
CA ALA A 202 7.67 3.60 6.92
C ALA A 202 6.59 3.46 8.01
N SER A 203 6.38 4.53 8.78
CA SER A 203 5.29 4.66 9.75
C SER A 203 3.91 4.70 9.05
N PRO A 204 2.78 4.43 9.74
CA PRO A 204 1.45 4.42 9.10
C PRO A 204 1.07 5.76 8.44
N ASP A 205 1.51 6.89 9.01
CA ASP A 205 1.32 8.22 8.42
C ASP A 205 2.21 8.45 7.17
N THR A 206 3.31 7.71 7.04
CA THR A 206 4.17 7.65 5.84
C THR A 206 3.63 6.67 4.79
N VAL A 207 2.89 5.61 5.18
CA VAL A 207 2.16 4.78 4.21
C VAL A 207 1.05 5.57 3.54
N LYS A 208 0.33 6.42 4.30
CA LYS A 208 -0.69 7.34 3.78
C LYS A 208 -0.15 8.28 2.70
N THR A 209 1.05 8.85 2.88
CA THR A 209 1.68 9.71 1.86
C THR A 209 2.19 8.92 0.66
N PHE A 210 2.79 7.74 0.86
CA PHE A 210 3.23 6.87 -0.25
C PHE A 210 2.05 6.44 -1.15
N LYS A 211 0.91 6.04 -0.56
CA LYS A 211 -0.30 5.69 -1.31
C LYS A 211 -0.85 6.87 -2.12
N GLY A 212 -0.81 8.08 -1.56
CA GLY A 212 -1.13 9.30 -2.29
C GLY A 212 -0.20 9.53 -3.48
N PHE A 213 1.11 9.45 -3.26
CA PHE A 213 2.14 9.63 -4.28
C PHE A 213 2.05 8.59 -5.41
N ARG A 214 1.88 7.29 -5.10
CA ARG A 214 1.65 6.21 -6.09
C ARG A 214 0.42 6.50 -6.96
N ARG A 215 -0.71 6.86 -6.35
CA ARG A 215 -1.93 7.24 -7.08
C ARG A 215 -1.69 8.45 -7.99
N ASP A 216 -0.94 9.44 -7.53
CA ASP A 216 -0.68 10.65 -8.29
C ASP A 216 0.30 10.41 -9.46
N LEU A 217 1.22 9.43 -9.34
CA LEU A 217 2.01 8.90 -10.46
C LEU A 217 1.15 8.13 -11.48
N VAL A 218 0.22 7.27 -11.03
CA VAL A 218 -0.74 6.58 -11.93
C VAL A 218 -1.53 7.60 -12.75
N VAL A 219 -2.03 8.67 -12.10
CA VAL A 219 -2.74 9.76 -12.78
C VAL A 219 -1.83 10.49 -13.78
N GLN A 220 -0.54 10.69 -13.48
CA GLN A 220 0.41 11.24 -14.46
C GLN A 220 0.62 10.31 -15.66
N GLY A 221 0.72 8.99 -15.45
CA GLY A 221 0.88 8.00 -16.53
C GLY A 221 -0.32 7.96 -17.46
N VAL A 222 -1.53 7.91 -16.89
CA VAL A 222 -2.82 7.99 -17.60
C VAL A 222 -2.96 9.27 -18.43
N LEU A 223 -2.30 10.36 -18.00
CA LEU A 223 -2.28 11.64 -18.72
C LEU A 223 -1.14 11.78 -19.74
N GLY A 224 -0.26 10.79 -19.87
CA GLY A 224 0.95 10.88 -20.71
C GLY A 224 1.99 11.87 -20.17
N ARG A 225 2.10 11.98 -18.84
CA ARG A 225 2.93 12.96 -18.11
C ARG A 225 3.90 12.35 -17.09
N LEU A 226 4.12 11.04 -17.11
CA LEU A 226 5.23 10.46 -16.35
C LEU A 226 6.55 11.05 -16.88
N PRO A 227 7.50 11.41 -15.99
CA PRO A 227 8.87 11.69 -16.40
C PRO A 227 9.51 10.49 -17.09
N GLU A 228 10.35 10.76 -18.08
CA GLU A 228 10.96 9.74 -18.96
C GLU A 228 11.77 8.69 -18.18
N ALA A 229 12.37 9.08 -17.05
CA ALA A 229 13.06 8.20 -16.11
C ALA A 229 12.18 7.12 -15.44
N LEU A 230 10.85 7.15 -15.64
CA LEU A 230 9.90 6.13 -15.18
C LEU A 230 9.33 5.26 -16.31
N HIS A 231 9.76 5.46 -17.55
CA HIS A 231 9.35 4.62 -18.68
C HIS A 231 10.10 3.28 -18.73
N ASP A 232 11.23 3.15 -18.04
CA ASP A 232 11.96 1.89 -17.87
C ASP A 232 12.18 1.59 -16.38
N ILE A 233 11.40 0.63 -15.87
CA ILE A 233 11.41 0.22 -14.46
C ILE A 233 12.60 -0.71 -14.15
N SER A 234 13.33 -1.21 -15.17
CA SER A 234 14.45 -2.14 -14.97
C SER A 234 15.65 -1.53 -14.22
N VAL A 235 15.72 -0.20 -14.15
CA VAL A 235 16.74 0.56 -13.39
C VAL A 235 16.30 0.81 -11.94
N GLY A 236 15.04 0.49 -11.59
CA GLY A 236 14.41 0.86 -10.32
C GLY A 236 13.93 2.32 -10.30
N VAL A 237 13.14 2.68 -9.30
CA VAL A 237 12.48 4.00 -9.22
C VAL A 237 13.18 4.90 -8.22
N ARG A 238 13.86 5.96 -8.71
CA ARG A 238 14.57 6.95 -7.89
C ARG A 238 13.60 7.86 -7.13
N LEU A 239 13.45 7.63 -5.83
CA LEU A 239 12.61 8.43 -4.93
C LEU A 239 13.45 9.27 -3.97
N LYS A 240 12.99 10.49 -3.72
CA LYS A 240 13.43 11.33 -2.60
C LYS A 240 12.38 11.25 -1.49
N VAL A 241 12.85 11.01 -0.26
CA VAL A 241 12.02 10.98 0.94
C VAL A 241 12.39 12.18 1.81
N GLN A 242 11.42 13.05 2.09
CA GLN A 242 11.58 14.21 2.96
C GLN A 242 10.75 14.03 4.24
N THR A 243 11.43 13.99 5.38
CA THR A 243 10.79 13.81 6.68
C THR A 243 10.24 15.14 7.22
N GLN A 244 9.10 15.05 7.90
CA GLN A 244 8.44 16.17 8.54
C GLN A 244 8.00 15.77 9.95
N ALA A 245 8.45 16.50 10.96
CA ALA A 245 7.94 16.36 12.32
C ALA A 245 6.46 16.78 12.38
N ARG A 246 5.66 16.01 13.12
CA ARG A 246 4.21 16.22 13.30
C ARG A 246 3.86 16.04 14.76
N SER A 247 2.88 16.81 15.22
CA SER A 247 2.32 16.70 16.58
C SER A 247 0.81 16.90 16.56
N GLY A 248 0.13 16.29 17.52
CA GLY A 248 -1.33 16.29 17.63
C GLY A 248 -1.78 15.34 18.74
N ASN A 249 -2.92 15.62 19.39
CA ASN A 249 -3.47 14.83 20.50
C ASN A 249 -2.50 14.57 21.70
N GLY A 250 -1.39 15.32 21.79
CA GLY A 250 -0.31 15.10 22.76
C GLY A 250 0.83 14.19 22.26
N ASN A 251 0.59 13.46 21.17
CA ASN A 251 1.55 12.58 20.51
C ASN A 251 2.49 13.39 19.58
N ASN A 252 3.71 12.88 19.38
CA ASN A 252 4.65 13.40 18.38
C ASN A 252 5.07 12.26 17.45
N TRP A 253 5.03 12.49 16.14
CA TRP A 253 5.42 11.49 15.14
C TRP A 253 6.17 12.13 13.97
N THR A 254 6.59 11.31 13.01
CA THR A 254 7.26 11.79 11.80
C THR A 254 6.63 11.16 10.56
N ARG A 255 6.43 12.01 9.56
CA ARG A 255 5.88 11.70 8.25
C ARG A 255 6.99 11.77 7.21
N GLY A 256 7.25 10.69 6.48
CA GLY A 256 7.96 10.79 5.21
C GLY A 256 7.00 11.32 4.14
N ASN A 257 7.47 12.25 3.31
CA ASN A 257 6.81 12.68 2.08
C ASN A 257 7.66 12.22 0.91
N PHE A 258 7.04 11.73 -0.15
CA PHE A 258 7.72 11.16 -1.31
C PHE A 258 7.63 12.10 -2.50
N SER A 259 8.76 12.28 -3.19
CA SER A 259 8.81 12.81 -4.54
C SER A 259 9.70 11.91 -5.40
N LEU A 260 9.69 12.14 -6.70
CA LEU A 260 10.78 11.67 -7.55
C LEU A 260 12.07 12.43 -7.19
N ALA A 261 13.21 11.81 -7.43
CA ALA A 261 14.50 12.48 -7.44
C ALA A 261 14.85 12.93 -8.87
N GLU A 262 15.73 13.94 -8.97
CA GLU A 262 16.29 14.45 -10.23
C GLU A 262 17.58 13.70 -10.62
#